data_AF-A0A9K3M1G0-F1
#
_entry.id   AF-A0A9K3M1G0-F1
#
_cell.length_a   1.000
_cell.length_b   1.000
_cell.length_c   1.000
_cell.angle_alpha   90.00
_cell.angle_beta   90.00
_cell.angle_gamma   90.00
#
_symmetry.space_group_name_H-M   'P 1'
#
loop_
_entity.id
_entity.type
_entity.pdbx_description
1 polymer ?
#
loop_
_entity_poly.entity_id
_entity_poly.type
_entity_poly.pdbx_seq_one_letter_code
_entity_poly.pdbx_strand_id
1 'polypeptide(L)'
;MNGVGHSASVLLQKAKFRSVTFLATHSSFLSEASPDLPKVLQQQQRNFASKYISKSAKKRLPMTTKRAGKGFYKGNGGTKEGKLTSKGKFIPDPQRKLQLMVPQDLDSFPLKPYIASTASRFPPEIRRRPGQMI
;
A
#
# COMPACT_ATOMS: atom_id res chain seq x y z
N MET A 1 40.13 -31.31 -27.64
CA MET A 1 40.59 -31.95 -26.40
C MET A 1 39.42 -32.00 -25.44
N ASN A 2 38.89 -33.20 -25.24
CA ASN A 2 37.80 -33.51 -24.32
C ASN A 2 38.30 -33.36 -22.88
N GLY A 3 37.44 -32.90 -21.96
CA GLY A 3 37.81 -32.89 -20.55
C GLY A 3 36.70 -32.49 -19.57
N VAL A 4 35.98 -33.51 -19.09
CA VAL A 4 35.60 -33.76 -17.68
C VAL A 4 34.82 -32.62 -16.97
N GLY A 5 33.50 -32.67 -16.74
CA GLY A 5 32.70 -33.78 -16.23
C GLY A 5 32.76 -33.85 -14.70
N HIS A 6 32.02 -33.02 -13.96
CA HIS A 6 31.77 -33.25 -12.53
C HIS A 6 30.31 -32.90 -12.17
N SER A 7 29.50 -33.97 -12.15
CA SER A 7 28.16 -34.02 -11.58
C SER A 7 28.28 -34.05 -10.05
N ALA A 8 27.61 -33.13 -9.36
CA ALA A 8 27.44 -33.18 -7.91
C ALA A 8 25.96 -33.44 -7.60
N SER A 9 25.62 -34.72 -7.51
CA SER A 9 24.37 -35.22 -6.96
C SER A 9 24.40 -35.08 -5.43
N VAL A 10 23.61 -34.15 -4.88
CA VAL A 10 23.43 -34.04 -3.43
C VAL A 10 22.32 -34.99 -2.99
N LEU A 11 22.74 -36.02 -2.26
CA LEU A 11 21.94 -37.09 -1.69
C LEU A 11 20.94 -36.58 -0.64
N LEU A 12 19.68 -36.93 -0.87
CA LEU A 12 18.52 -36.73 -0.01
C LEU A 12 18.56 -37.72 1.17
N GLN A 13 18.72 -37.24 2.40
CA GLN A 13 18.57 -38.06 3.61
C GLN A 13 17.14 -37.94 4.16
N LYS A 14 16.38 -39.03 4.07
CA LYS A 14 15.05 -39.18 4.68
C LYS A 14 15.19 -39.50 6.17
N ALA A 15 14.70 -38.62 7.04
CA ALA A 15 14.56 -38.89 8.47
C ALA A 15 13.41 -39.89 8.71
N LYS A 16 13.71 -40.98 9.42
CA LYS A 16 12.78 -42.07 9.73
C LYS A 16 12.27 -41.89 11.16
N PHE A 17 11.08 -41.31 11.33
CA PHE A 17 10.41 -41.23 12.63
C PHE A 17 9.93 -42.63 13.04
N ARG A 18 10.47 -43.16 14.13
CA ARG A 18 9.97 -44.38 14.79
C ARG A 18 8.84 -44.00 15.74
N SER A 19 7.63 -44.47 15.43
CA SER A 19 6.46 -44.42 16.31
C SER A 19 6.65 -45.40 17.48
N VAL A 20 6.62 -44.89 18.70
CA VAL A 20 6.51 -45.72 19.91
C VAL A 20 5.05 -45.69 20.33
N THR A 21 4.36 -46.82 20.18
CA THR A 21 3.01 -47.05 20.71
C THR A 21 3.13 -47.57 22.13
N PHE A 22 2.61 -46.84 23.11
CA PHE A 22 2.36 -47.35 24.45
C PHE A 22 0.89 -47.78 24.54
N LEU A 23 0.68 -49.08 24.78
CA LEU A 23 -0.59 -49.65 25.21
C LEU A 23 -0.62 -49.58 26.74
N ALA A 24 -1.62 -48.92 27.32
CA ALA A 24 -1.95 -49.04 28.73
C ALA A 24 -3.45 -49.26 28.87
N THR A 25 -3.77 -50.43 29.39
CA THR A 25 -5.11 -50.96 29.68
C THR A 25 -5.69 -50.37 30.96
N HIS A 26 -7.02 -50.43 31.00
CA HIS A 26 -7.99 -49.81 31.90
C HIS A 26 -7.76 -49.87 33.42
N SER A 27 -8.20 -48.81 34.12
CA SER A 27 -8.97 -48.93 35.36
C SER A 27 -9.83 -47.69 35.56
N SER A 28 -11.14 -47.87 35.41
CA SER A 28 -12.19 -46.91 35.73
C SER A 28 -12.33 -46.73 37.24
N PHE A 29 -12.12 -45.50 37.73
CA PHE A 29 -12.64 -45.06 39.01
C PHE A 29 -13.35 -43.73 38.77
N LEU A 30 -14.67 -43.77 38.86
CA LEU A 30 -15.54 -42.59 38.83
C LEU A 30 -15.48 -41.92 40.21
N SER A 31 -15.03 -40.68 40.26
CA SER A 31 -15.45 -39.74 41.29
C SER A 31 -15.77 -38.41 40.61
N GLU A 32 -17.03 -38.03 40.74
CA GLU A 32 -17.63 -36.79 40.24
C GLU A 32 -16.84 -35.56 40.71
N ALA A 33 -16.32 -34.81 39.74
CA ALA A 33 -15.97 -33.41 39.94
C ALA A 33 -16.39 -32.64 38.68
N SER A 34 -17.23 -31.64 38.90
CA SER A 34 -18.00 -30.82 37.98
C SER A 34 -17.40 -30.53 36.59
N PRO A 35 -18.26 -30.52 35.55
CA PRO A 35 -17.88 -30.02 34.24
C PRO A 35 -17.90 -28.48 34.23
N ASP A 36 -17.13 -27.93 33.29
CA ASP A 36 -17.31 -26.57 32.75
C ASP A 36 -16.78 -25.40 33.58
N LEU A 37 -15.46 -25.36 33.78
CA LEU A 37 -14.78 -24.08 33.57
C LEU A 37 -14.63 -23.89 32.06
N PRO A 38 -15.34 -22.92 31.45
CA PRO A 38 -15.18 -22.70 30.04
C PRO A 38 -13.73 -22.27 29.79
N LYS A 39 -13.08 -22.85 28.78
CA LYS A 39 -11.88 -22.28 28.14
C LYS A 39 -12.20 -20.94 27.43
N VAL A 40 -13.05 -20.11 28.02
CA VAL A 40 -13.45 -18.76 27.58
C VAL A 40 -12.54 -17.70 28.20
N LEU A 41 -11.39 -18.12 28.70
CA LEU A 41 -10.18 -17.30 28.73
C LEU A 41 -9.10 -17.92 27.82
N GLN A 42 -9.47 -18.40 26.62
CA GLN A 42 -8.72 -17.88 25.47
C GLN A 42 -9.01 -16.39 25.44
N GLN A 43 -8.32 -15.68 26.36
CA GLN A 43 -8.10 -14.25 26.33
C GLN A 43 -7.95 -13.96 24.87
N GLN A 44 -8.97 -13.30 24.33
CA GLN A 44 -8.99 -12.89 22.95
C GLN A 44 -7.60 -12.30 22.76
N GLN A 45 -6.72 -13.05 22.09
CA GLN A 45 -5.58 -12.47 21.44
C GLN A 45 -6.27 -11.72 20.31
N ARG A 46 -6.92 -10.61 20.69
CA ARG A 46 -7.01 -9.40 19.94
C ARG A 46 -5.57 -9.26 19.54
N ASN A 47 -5.27 -9.79 18.36
CA ASN A 47 -4.20 -9.32 17.52
C ASN A 47 -4.46 -7.83 17.55
N PHE A 48 -3.85 -7.15 18.52
CA PHE A 48 -3.82 -5.72 18.59
C PHE A 48 -3.21 -5.42 17.24
N ALA A 49 -4.06 -5.02 16.29
CA ALA A 49 -3.65 -4.72 14.95
C ALA A 49 -2.55 -3.69 15.18
N SER A 50 -1.31 -4.13 15.03
CA SER A 50 -0.20 -3.31 15.43
C SER A 50 -0.35 -2.02 14.64
N LYS A 51 -0.03 -0.88 15.23
CA LYS A 51 -0.07 0.43 14.55
C LYS A 51 0.57 0.39 13.16
N TYR A 52 1.46 -0.58 12.94
CA TYR A 52 2.12 -0.91 11.69
C TYR A 52 1.54 -2.15 11.03
N ILE A 53 1.44 -2.11 9.70
CA ILE A 53 1.14 -3.28 8.87
C ILE A 53 2.15 -4.43 9.12
N SER A 54 1.72 -5.68 8.86
CA SER A 54 2.59 -6.85 9.03
C SER A 54 3.88 -6.74 8.20
N LYS A 55 4.97 -7.36 8.67
CA LYS A 55 6.26 -7.40 7.94
C LYS A 55 6.11 -7.91 6.51
N SER A 56 5.23 -8.89 6.29
CA SER A 56 4.89 -9.45 4.98
C SER A 56 4.18 -8.42 4.09
N ALA A 57 3.19 -7.70 4.63
CA ALA A 57 2.48 -6.65 3.89
C ALA A 57 3.40 -5.47 3.51
N LYS A 58 4.34 -5.09 4.38
CA LYS A 58 5.29 -3.97 4.14
C LYS A 58 6.20 -4.18 2.92
N LYS A 59 6.48 -5.44 2.57
CA LYS A 59 7.26 -5.80 1.37
C LYS A 59 6.48 -5.62 0.07
N ARG A 60 5.14 -5.64 0.12
CA ARG A 60 4.25 -5.49 -1.06
C ARG A 60 3.81 -4.05 -1.31
N LEU A 61 4.17 -3.12 -0.42
CA LEU A 61 3.87 -1.70 -0.62
C LEU A 61 4.65 -1.14 -1.83
N PRO A 62 4.06 -0.21 -2.60
CA PRO A 62 4.76 0.44 -3.69
C PRO A 62 6.03 1.16 -3.21
N MET A 63 7.07 1.12 -4.05
CA MET A 63 8.36 1.73 -3.73
C MET A 63 8.31 3.25 -3.84
N THR A 64 8.83 3.95 -2.83
CA THR A 64 9.03 5.41 -2.84
C THR A 64 10.50 5.76 -3.09
N THR A 65 10.79 7.02 -3.43
CA THR A 65 12.17 7.49 -3.68
C THR A 65 13.11 7.28 -2.49
N LYS A 66 12.61 7.40 -1.25
CA LYS A 66 13.43 7.23 -0.04
C LYS A 66 13.73 5.76 0.30
N ARG A 67 12.93 4.83 -0.22
CA ARG A 67 13.15 3.38 -0.02
C ARG A 67 14.11 2.80 -1.06
N ALA A 68 14.38 3.52 -2.15
CA ALA A 68 15.34 3.14 -3.16
C ALA A 68 16.76 3.35 -2.63
N GLY A 69 17.59 2.30 -2.62
CA GLY A 69 19.01 2.41 -2.31
C GLY A 69 19.79 3.15 -3.41
N LYS A 70 21.12 3.23 -3.25
CA LYS A 70 22.00 3.82 -4.28
C LYS A 70 21.87 3.06 -5.61
N GLY A 71 21.81 3.79 -6.71
CA GLY A 71 21.75 3.24 -8.07
C GLY A 71 20.35 3.04 -8.65
N PHE A 72 19.29 3.15 -7.83
CA PHE A 72 17.91 3.09 -8.33
C PHE A 72 17.27 4.49 -8.34
N TYR A 73 17.02 5.03 -9.53
CA TYR A 73 16.31 6.29 -9.69
C TYR A 73 14.82 6.04 -9.98
N LYS A 74 13.95 6.33 -9.00
CA LYS A 74 12.49 6.16 -9.14
C LYS A 74 11.81 7.40 -9.77
N GLY A 75 12.28 8.60 -9.44
CA GLY A 75 11.60 9.87 -9.73
C GLY A 75 10.40 10.15 -8.80
N ASN A 76 9.90 11.39 -8.83
CA ASN A 76 8.77 11.89 -8.03
C ASN A 76 7.59 12.38 -8.89
N GLY A 77 7.46 11.90 -10.13
CA GLY A 77 6.41 12.36 -11.05
C GLY A 77 6.67 13.73 -11.69
N GLY A 78 7.90 14.25 -11.60
CA GLY A 78 8.29 15.47 -12.31
C GLY A 78 8.28 15.28 -13.83
N THR A 79 8.05 16.39 -14.55
CA THR A 79 8.04 16.44 -16.02
C THR A 79 9.45 16.35 -16.60
N LYS A 80 9.55 15.86 -17.84
CA LYS A 80 10.82 15.80 -18.58
C LYS A 80 11.06 17.14 -19.29
N GLU A 81 11.90 17.98 -18.70
CA GLU A 81 12.20 19.35 -19.19
C GLU A 81 13.41 19.42 -20.14
N GLY A 82 14.06 18.30 -20.42
CA GLY A 82 15.28 18.29 -21.21
C GLY A 82 15.87 16.91 -21.37
N LYS A 83 17.17 16.84 -21.63
CA LYS A 83 17.90 15.58 -21.86
C LYS A 83 19.23 15.55 -21.13
N LEU A 84 19.68 14.33 -20.81
CA LEU A 84 21.03 14.08 -20.33
C LEU A 84 21.98 13.87 -21.52
N THR A 85 23.20 14.36 -21.39
CA THR A 85 24.31 14.06 -22.30
C THR A 85 24.95 12.72 -21.95
N SER A 86 25.76 12.17 -22.86
CA SER A 86 26.53 10.95 -22.61
C SER A 86 27.46 11.05 -21.39
N LYS A 87 27.90 12.26 -21.04
CA LYS A 87 28.72 12.56 -19.85
C LYS A 87 27.90 12.84 -18.58
N GLY A 88 26.58 12.63 -18.61
CA GLY A 88 25.70 12.81 -17.45
C GLY A 88 25.33 14.27 -17.12
N LYS A 89 25.74 15.25 -17.94
CA LYS A 89 25.29 16.65 -17.79
C LYS A 89 23.88 16.82 -18.32
N PHE A 90 23.04 17.60 -17.65
CA PHE A 90 21.68 17.91 -18.08
C PHE A 90 21.64 19.17 -18.96
N ILE A 91 20.91 19.10 -20.09
CA ILE A 91 20.65 20.23 -20.99
C ILE A 91 19.14 20.49 -20.97
N PRO A 92 18.68 21.63 -20.41
CA PRO A 92 17.26 22.01 -20.44
C PRO A 92 16.82 22.39 -21.86
N ASP A 93 15.60 22.02 -22.21
CA ASP A 93 14.96 22.39 -23.48
C ASP A 93 13.88 23.46 -23.22
N PRO A 94 14.08 24.71 -23.69
CA PRO A 94 13.14 25.80 -23.47
C PRO A 94 11.72 25.51 -23.98
N GLN A 95 11.58 24.72 -25.04
CA GLN A 95 10.28 24.39 -25.62
C GLN A 95 9.48 23.40 -24.78
N ARG A 96 10.18 22.59 -23.97
CA ARG A 96 9.57 21.57 -23.09
C ARG A 96 9.36 22.06 -21.67
N LYS A 97 9.86 23.25 -21.35
CA LYS A 97 9.71 23.86 -20.04
C LYS A 97 8.24 24.24 -19.83
N LEU A 98 7.69 23.85 -18.68
CA LEU A 98 6.32 24.20 -18.32
C LEU A 98 6.19 25.72 -18.15
N GLN A 99 5.24 26.32 -18.87
CA GLN A 99 4.93 27.75 -18.81
C GLN A 99 3.54 27.94 -18.22
N LEU A 100 3.46 28.70 -17.14
CA LEU A 100 2.18 29.10 -16.54
C LEU A 100 1.86 30.50 -17.06
N MET A 101 1.04 30.58 -18.12
CA MET A 101 0.65 31.86 -18.71
C MET A 101 -0.38 32.53 -17.80
N VAL A 102 -0.03 33.70 -17.29
CA VAL A 102 -0.91 34.54 -16.50
C VAL A 102 -1.64 35.50 -17.44
N PRO A 103 -2.99 35.58 -17.39
CA PRO A 103 -3.75 36.56 -18.16
C PRO A 103 -3.29 37.99 -17.83
N GLN A 104 -3.28 38.84 -18.85
CA GLN A 104 -3.09 40.29 -18.69
C GLN A 104 -4.43 40.87 -18.20
N ASP A 105 -4.42 41.78 -17.22
CA ASP A 105 -5.60 42.44 -16.62
C ASP A 105 -6.37 41.68 -15.50
N LEU A 106 -5.66 40.96 -14.63
CA LEU A 106 -6.27 40.35 -13.43
C LEU A 106 -6.67 41.36 -12.35
N ASP A 107 -6.05 42.54 -12.30
CA ASP A 107 -6.28 43.54 -11.25
C ASP A 107 -7.67 44.18 -11.34
N SER A 108 -8.21 44.33 -12.55
CA SER A 108 -9.55 44.84 -12.80
C SER A 108 -10.61 43.74 -12.95
N PHE A 109 -10.25 42.47 -12.75
CA PHE A 109 -11.16 41.35 -12.98
C PHE A 109 -12.23 41.27 -11.88
N PRO A 110 -13.54 41.27 -12.22
CA PRO A 110 -14.60 41.37 -11.22
C PRO A 110 -14.80 40.09 -10.38
N LEU A 111 -14.32 38.93 -10.85
CA LEU A 111 -14.52 37.66 -10.13
C LEU A 111 -13.51 37.52 -8.99
N LYS A 112 -14.03 37.15 -7.81
CA LYS A 112 -13.27 36.90 -6.59
C LYS A 112 -13.19 35.39 -6.30
N PRO A 113 -12.22 34.94 -5.50
CA PRO A 113 -12.12 33.53 -5.12
C PRO A 113 -13.30 33.03 -4.28
N TYR A 114 -14.00 33.95 -3.59
CA TYR A 114 -15.12 33.64 -2.72
C TYR A 114 -16.39 34.36 -3.18
N ILE A 115 -17.52 33.71 -2.92
CA ILE A 115 -18.86 34.24 -3.15
C ILE A 115 -19.51 34.65 -1.83
N ALA A 116 -20.45 35.60 -1.88
CA ALA A 116 -21.26 35.95 -0.72
C ALA A 116 -22.12 34.75 -0.30
N SER A 117 -22.31 34.56 1.02
CA SER A 117 -23.16 33.49 1.57
C SER A 117 -24.63 33.60 1.15
N THR A 118 -25.08 34.81 0.82
CA THR A 118 -26.42 35.09 0.31
C THR A 118 -26.63 34.61 -1.13
N ALA A 119 -25.56 34.39 -1.89
CA ALA A 119 -25.68 33.92 -3.27
C ALA A 119 -26.25 32.49 -3.28
N SER A 120 -27.36 32.29 -3.99
CA SER A 120 -27.97 30.97 -4.05
C SER A 120 -27.10 30.01 -4.87
N ARG A 121 -27.02 28.76 -4.41
CA ARG A 121 -26.28 27.69 -5.09
C ARG A 121 -26.85 27.32 -6.47
N PHE A 122 -28.15 27.50 -6.68
CA PHE A 122 -28.81 27.08 -7.91
C PHE A 122 -28.74 28.16 -9.00
N PRO A 123 -28.47 27.76 -10.26
CA PRO A 123 -28.53 28.67 -11.39
C PRO A 123 -29.95 29.25 -11.50
N PRO A 124 -30.08 30.51 -11.94
CA PRO A 124 -31.36 31.22 -11.94
C PRO A 124 -32.45 30.52 -12.74
N GLU A 125 -32.08 29.78 -13.80
CA GLU A 125 -32.99 29.04 -14.67
C GLU A 125 -33.71 27.89 -13.96
N ILE A 126 -33.08 27.25 -12.98
CA ILE A 126 -33.64 26.12 -12.21
C ILE A 126 -34.43 26.61 -11.00
N ARG A 127 -34.33 27.90 -10.64
CA ARG A 127 -35.08 28.49 -9.53
C ARG A 127 -36.55 28.54 -9.92
N ARG A 128 -37.29 27.47 -9.59
CA ARG A 128 -38.75 27.51 -9.60
C ARG A 128 -39.19 28.67 -8.73
N ARG A 129 -39.91 29.63 -9.30
CA ARG A 129 -40.63 30.61 -8.48
C ARG A 129 -41.62 29.81 -7.62
N PRO A 130 -41.67 30.02 -6.30
CA PRO A 130 -42.75 29.42 -5.51
C PRO A 130 -44.09 29.90 -6.09
N GLY A 131 -44.88 28.97 -6.65
CA GLY A 131 -46.20 29.25 -7.24
C GLY A 131 -46.36 29.08 -8.75
N GLN A 132 -45.35 28.63 -9.50
CA GLN A 132 -45.48 28.40 -10.94
C GLN A 132 -45.79 26.91 -11.24
N MET A 133 -47.07 26.59 -11.49
CA MET A 133 -47.54 25.29 -11.98
C MET A 133 -47.49 25.24 -13.52
N ILE A 134 -47.28 24.03 -14.07
CA ILE A 134 -47.21 23.72 -15.51
C ILE A 134 -48.55 24.01 -16.19
#